data_AF-A0A9X8VL52-F1
#
_entry.id   AF-A0A9X8VL52-F1
#
_cell.length_a   1.000
_cell.length_b   1.000
_cell.length_c   1.000
_cell.angle_alpha   90.00
_cell.angle_beta   90.00
_cell.angle_gamma   90.00
#
_symmetry.space_group_name_H-M   'P 1'
#
loop_
_entity.id
_entity.type
_entity.pdbx_description
1 polymer ?
#
loop_
_entity_poly.entity_id
_entity_poly.type
_entity_poly.pdbx_seq_one_letter_code
_entity_poly.pdbx_strand_id
1 'polypeptide(L)'
;PFFKTLKTYVEMENSTFACPGHQGGEFFRKHPAGRQFFDFYGETLFRSDMCNADVKLGDLLIHEGSAKDAQKHAARVFNADKTYFVLNGTSAANKVVTNALLTRGDLVLFDRNNHKSNHHGALIQAGATPIYLETA
;
A
#
# COMPACT_ATOMS: atom_id res chain seq x y z
N PRO A 1 -0.69 7.91 -13.44
CA PRO A 1 0.77 7.92 -13.73
C PRO A 1 1.41 6.52 -13.63
N PHE A 2 1.50 5.95 -12.41
CA PHE A 2 2.09 4.64 -12.15
C PHE A 2 1.56 3.51 -13.06
N PHE A 3 0.24 3.39 -13.21
CA PHE A 3 -0.37 2.34 -14.05
C PHE A 3 0.08 2.39 -15.51
N LYS A 4 0.29 3.58 -16.09
CA LYS A 4 0.84 3.72 -17.44
C LYS A 4 2.25 3.13 -17.51
N THR A 5 3.11 3.46 -16.55
CA THR A 5 4.48 2.93 -16.47
C THR A 5 4.48 1.42 -16.28
N LEU A 6 3.62 0.89 -15.39
CA LEU A 6 3.49 -0.54 -15.16
C LEU A 6 3.08 -1.28 -16.44
N LYS A 7 2.04 -0.80 -17.14
CA LYS A 7 1.60 -1.39 -18.40
C LYS A 7 2.73 -1.43 -19.43
N THR A 8 3.41 -0.30 -19.64
CA THR A 8 4.55 -0.23 -20.57
C THR A 8 5.69 -1.15 -20.13
N TYR A 9 5.93 -1.32 -18.83
CA TYR A 9 6.97 -2.22 -18.33
C TYR A 9 6.64 -3.69 -18.61
N VAL A 10 5.39 -4.10 -18.37
CA VAL A 10 4.92 -5.47 -18.64
C VAL A 10 5.04 -5.81 -20.13
N GLU A 11 4.74 -4.85 -21.01
CA GLU A 11 4.87 -4.96 -22.47
C GLU A 11 6.32 -5.08 -22.96
N MET A 12 7.33 -4.78 -22.14
CA MET A 12 8.75 -4.96 -22.52
C MET A 12 9.21 -6.42 -22.48
N GLU A 13 8.45 -7.30 -21.82
CA GLU A 13 8.73 -8.73 -21.70
C GLU A 13 10.13 -9.10 -21.20
N ASN A 14 10.70 -8.27 -20.33
CA ASN A 14 11.99 -8.54 -19.71
C ASN A 14 11.96 -9.85 -18.91
N SER A 15 13.04 -10.62 -19.01
CA SER A 15 13.30 -11.72 -18.07
C SER A 15 13.66 -11.13 -16.70
N THR A 16 13.05 -11.64 -15.64
CA THR A 16 13.35 -11.23 -14.26
C THR A 16 14.04 -12.34 -13.48
N PHE A 17 15.13 -11.98 -12.81
CA PHE A 17 15.82 -12.82 -11.83
C PHE A 17 15.71 -12.24 -10.42
N ALA A 18 14.87 -11.22 -10.24
CA ALA A 18 14.58 -10.60 -8.96
C ALA A 18 13.43 -11.32 -8.23
N CYS A 19 12.98 -10.73 -7.14
CA CYS A 19 11.68 -11.07 -6.56
C CYS A 19 10.55 -10.44 -7.42
N PRO A 20 9.33 -10.99 -7.38
CA PRO A 20 8.92 -12.23 -6.72
C PRO A 20 9.51 -13.50 -7.35
N GLY A 21 9.81 -14.52 -6.54
CA GLY A 21 10.48 -15.75 -6.99
C GLY A 21 9.69 -16.62 -7.97
N HIS A 22 8.39 -16.33 -8.18
CA HIS A 22 7.63 -16.98 -9.25
C HIS A 22 7.92 -16.40 -10.63
N GLN A 23 8.62 -15.25 -10.72
CA GLN A 23 9.20 -14.66 -11.93
C GLN A 23 8.19 -14.59 -13.09
N GLY A 24 7.13 -13.80 -12.95
CA GLY A 24 6.08 -13.72 -13.98
C GLY A 24 5.10 -14.90 -13.99
N GLY A 25 5.24 -15.83 -13.04
CA GLY A 25 4.33 -16.96 -12.83
C GLY A 25 4.87 -18.30 -13.36
N GLU A 26 6.10 -18.32 -13.86
CA GLU A 26 6.77 -19.53 -14.34
C GLU A 26 6.86 -20.63 -13.27
N PHE A 27 7.05 -20.26 -12.00
CA PHE A 27 7.05 -21.25 -10.92
C PHE A 27 5.69 -21.94 -10.79
N PHE A 28 4.59 -21.19 -10.85
CA PHE A 28 3.24 -21.76 -10.70
C PHE A 28 2.92 -22.76 -11.80
N ARG A 29 3.37 -22.51 -13.03
CA ARG A 29 3.17 -23.42 -14.18
C ARG A 29 3.85 -24.79 -14.01
N LYS A 30 4.81 -24.94 -13.09
CA LYS A 30 5.56 -26.19 -12.86
C LYS A 30 4.85 -27.18 -11.93
N HIS A 31 3.80 -26.78 -11.22
CA HIS A 31 3.07 -27.65 -10.28
C HIS A 31 1.58 -27.73 -10.66
N PRO A 32 0.91 -28.89 -10.64
CA PRO A 32 -0.50 -29.01 -11.05
C PRO A 32 -1.46 -28.03 -10.35
N ALA A 33 -1.32 -27.86 -9.03
CA ALA A 33 -2.13 -26.88 -8.29
C ALA A 33 -1.75 -25.43 -8.64
N GLY A 34 -0.47 -25.16 -8.91
CA GLY A 34 0.00 -23.86 -9.33
C GLY A 34 -0.50 -23.51 -10.74
N ARG A 35 -0.59 -24.49 -11.63
CA ARG A 35 -1.11 -24.29 -12.98
C ARG A 35 -2.58 -23.89 -12.97
N GLN A 36 -3.39 -24.52 -12.12
CA GLN A 36 -4.78 -24.11 -11.92
C GLN A 36 -4.88 -22.67 -11.39
N PHE A 37 -4.03 -22.31 -10.42
CA PHE A 37 -3.96 -20.95 -9.88
C PHE A 37 -3.54 -19.92 -10.95
N PHE A 38 -2.54 -20.28 -11.76
CA PHE A 38 -2.05 -19.43 -12.85
C PHE A 38 -3.12 -19.21 -13.92
N ASP A 39 -3.77 -20.29 -14.37
CA ASP A 39 -4.80 -20.23 -15.41
C ASP A 39 -6.06 -19.50 -14.93
N PHE A 40 -6.40 -19.59 -13.64
CA PHE A 40 -7.56 -18.91 -13.05
C PHE A 40 -7.40 -17.37 -13.04
N TYR A 41 -6.25 -16.87 -12.60
CA TYR A 41 -6.01 -15.43 -12.51
C TYR A 41 -5.49 -14.81 -13.81
N GLY A 42 -4.84 -15.60 -14.65
CA GLY A 42 -4.26 -15.17 -15.91
C GLY A 42 -2.86 -14.57 -15.77
N GLU A 43 -2.11 -14.64 -16.87
CA GLU A 43 -0.68 -14.31 -16.93
C GLU A 43 -0.36 -12.87 -16.53
N THR A 44 -1.17 -11.91 -16.96
CA THR A 44 -0.90 -10.48 -16.73
C THR A 44 -0.79 -10.14 -15.25
N LEU A 45 -1.57 -10.80 -14.37
CA LEU A 45 -1.48 -10.59 -12.93
C LEU A 45 -0.06 -10.86 -12.43
N PHE A 46 0.47 -12.04 -12.74
CA PHE A 46 1.81 -12.47 -12.31
C PHE A 46 2.93 -11.69 -12.98
N ARG A 47 2.75 -11.28 -14.24
CA ARG A 47 3.71 -10.42 -14.94
C ARG A 47 3.72 -8.99 -14.40
N SER A 48 2.65 -8.55 -13.75
CA SER A 48 2.58 -7.23 -13.12
C SER A 48 3.01 -7.23 -11.65
N ASP A 49 3.27 -8.42 -11.07
CA ASP A 49 3.78 -8.57 -9.72
C ASP A 49 5.30 -8.42 -9.72
N MET A 50 5.75 -7.24 -9.28
CA MET A 50 7.12 -6.72 -9.46
C MET A 50 7.63 -6.15 -8.13
N CYS A 51 8.95 -6.07 -7.97
CA CYS A 51 9.55 -5.57 -6.73
C CYS A 51 10.39 -4.30 -6.95
N ASN A 52 11.02 -3.82 -5.89
CA ASN A 52 11.90 -2.65 -5.91
C ASN A 52 13.10 -2.74 -6.87
N ALA A 53 13.47 -3.93 -7.34
CA ALA A 53 14.54 -4.10 -8.33
C ALA A 53 14.13 -3.56 -9.72
N ASP A 54 12.83 -3.47 -10.00
CA ASP A 54 12.27 -2.91 -11.23
C ASP A 54 12.24 -1.37 -11.18
N VAL A 55 13.44 -0.77 -11.11
CA VAL A 55 13.67 0.66 -10.82
C VAL A 55 12.92 1.64 -11.73
N LYS A 56 12.50 1.20 -12.92
CA LYS A 56 11.69 2.01 -13.85
C LYS A 56 10.32 2.38 -13.28
N LEU A 57 9.80 1.62 -12.33
CA LEU A 57 8.56 1.94 -11.61
C LEU A 57 8.76 3.01 -10.52
N GLY A 58 10.00 3.27 -10.13
CA GLY A 58 10.36 4.16 -9.02
C GLY A 58 10.35 3.43 -7.68
N ASP A 59 10.24 4.19 -6.59
CA ASP A 59 10.26 3.67 -5.23
C ASP A 59 8.97 4.04 -4.49
N LEU A 60 8.24 3.04 -4.00
CA LEU A 60 6.97 3.24 -3.31
C LEU A 60 7.16 3.71 -1.86
N LEU A 61 8.27 3.34 -1.21
CA LEU A 61 8.54 3.60 0.20
C LEU A 61 9.04 5.02 0.43
N ILE A 62 10.02 5.48 -0.37
CA ILE A 62 10.58 6.84 -0.28
C ILE A 62 9.99 7.81 -1.32
N HIS A 63 9.02 7.33 -2.10
CA HIS A 63 8.21 8.12 -3.03
C HIS A 63 9.04 8.79 -4.12
N GLU A 64 9.57 7.96 -5.02
CA GLU A 64 10.33 8.37 -6.21
C GLU A 64 9.71 7.86 -7.52
N GLY A 65 10.09 8.47 -8.63
CA GLY A 65 9.63 8.09 -9.97
C GLY A 65 8.10 8.06 -10.12
N SER A 66 7.61 7.05 -10.83
CA SER A 66 6.19 6.97 -11.20
C SER A 66 5.25 6.75 -10.00
N ALA A 67 5.77 6.19 -8.90
CA ALA A 67 5.06 6.05 -7.64
C ALA A 67 4.74 7.41 -7.02
N LYS A 68 5.73 8.31 -6.97
CA LYS A 68 5.56 9.70 -6.52
C LYS A 68 4.59 10.47 -7.38
N ASP A 69 4.68 10.31 -8.69
CA ASP A 69 3.83 11.04 -9.63
C ASP A 69 2.36 10.64 -9.49
N ALA A 70 2.08 9.36 -9.20
CA ALA A 70 0.74 8.90 -8.91
C ALA A 70 0.18 9.53 -7.62
N GLN A 71 0.99 9.59 -6.56
CA GLN A 71 0.61 10.24 -5.30
C GLN A 71 0.36 11.74 -5.49
N LYS A 72 1.22 12.46 -6.23
CA LYS A 72 1.03 13.88 -6.56
C LYS A 72 -0.23 14.12 -7.40
N HIS A 73 -0.54 13.21 -8.32
CA HIS A 73 -1.77 13.28 -9.09
C HIS A 73 -3.00 13.11 -8.18
N ALA A 74 -2.98 12.11 -7.29
CA ALA A 74 -4.05 11.91 -6.31
C ALA A 74 -4.23 13.13 -5.41
N ALA A 75 -3.15 13.74 -4.92
CA ALA A 75 -3.20 14.96 -4.11
C ALA A 75 -3.97 16.10 -4.80
N ARG A 76 -3.74 16.31 -6.10
CA ARG A 76 -4.49 17.30 -6.88
C ARG A 76 -5.97 16.95 -7.04
N VAL A 77 -6.28 15.68 -7.29
CA VAL A 77 -7.67 15.21 -7.47
C VAL A 77 -8.47 15.38 -6.18
N PHE A 78 -7.88 15.03 -5.05
CA PHE A 78 -8.53 15.10 -3.73
C PHE A 78 -8.33 16.44 -3.02
N ASN A 79 -7.73 17.43 -3.68
CA ASN A 79 -7.45 18.76 -3.14
C ASN A 79 -6.71 18.72 -1.78
N ALA A 80 -5.64 17.94 -1.71
CA ALA A 80 -4.78 17.80 -0.54
C ALA A 80 -3.35 18.25 -0.85
N ASP A 81 -2.60 18.68 0.16
CA ASP A 81 -1.17 19.03 0.00
C ASP A 81 -0.33 17.81 -0.41
N LYS A 82 -0.61 16.65 0.22
CA LYS A 82 0.04 15.37 -0.04
C LYS A 82 -0.97 14.23 0.06
N THR A 83 -0.71 13.16 -0.68
CA THR A 83 -1.44 11.89 -0.58
C THR A 83 -0.43 10.75 -0.46
N TYR A 84 -0.66 9.85 0.49
CA TYR A 84 0.13 8.64 0.69
C TYR A 84 -0.72 7.42 0.32
N PHE A 85 -0.12 6.48 -0.40
CA PHE A 85 -0.80 5.23 -0.75
C PHE A 85 -0.50 4.17 0.32
N VAL A 86 -1.55 3.64 0.94
CA VAL A 86 -1.47 2.62 1.99
C VAL A 86 -2.09 1.33 1.46
N LEU A 87 -1.30 0.27 1.37
CA LEU A 87 -1.70 -1.00 0.76
C LEU A 87 -2.34 -2.00 1.74
N ASN A 88 -2.46 -1.64 3.02
CA ASN A 88 -3.03 -2.50 4.08
C ASN A 88 -4.32 -1.89 4.68
N GLY A 89 -5.08 -1.20 3.83
CA GLY A 89 -6.37 -0.57 4.16
C GLY A 89 -6.29 0.59 5.17
N THR A 90 -7.44 1.23 5.41
CA THR A 90 -7.56 2.37 6.34
C THR A 90 -7.19 1.99 7.78
N SER A 91 -7.31 0.70 8.14
CA SER A 91 -6.86 0.21 9.44
C SER A 91 -5.37 0.43 9.68
N ALA A 92 -4.52 0.28 8.65
CA ALA A 92 -3.10 0.61 8.74
C ALA A 92 -2.88 2.13 8.61
N ALA A 93 -3.61 2.81 7.73
CA ALA A 93 -3.49 4.26 7.54
C ALA A 93 -3.76 5.04 8.84
N ASN A 94 -4.79 4.66 9.59
CA ASN A 94 -5.09 5.24 10.90
C ASN A 94 -3.91 5.10 11.87
N LYS A 95 -3.26 3.94 11.90
CA LYS A 95 -2.07 3.71 12.75
C LYS A 95 -0.87 4.53 12.30
N VAL A 96 -0.68 4.69 10.99
CA VAL A 96 0.39 5.56 10.45
C VAL A 96 0.19 7.00 10.96
N VAL A 97 -1.03 7.53 10.84
CA VAL A 97 -1.34 8.89 11.31
C VAL A 97 -1.16 9.02 12.81
N THR A 98 -1.74 8.13 13.60
CA THR A 98 -1.69 8.23 15.07
C THR A 98 -0.28 8.08 15.61
N ASN A 99 0.51 7.12 15.11
CA ASN A 99 1.89 6.91 15.58
C ASN A 99 2.87 7.96 15.02
N ALA A 100 2.51 8.68 13.96
CA ALA A 100 3.32 9.81 13.48
C ALA A 100 3.13 11.08 14.32
N LEU A 101 1.95 11.26 14.93
CA LEU A 101 1.57 12.49 15.60
C LEU A 101 1.56 12.41 17.13
N LEU A 102 1.22 11.25 17.69
CA LEU A 102 1.00 11.08 19.13
C LEU A 102 2.21 10.43 19.80
N THR A 103 2.53 10.89 21.00
CA THR A 103 3.41 10.21 21.96
C THR A 103 2.66 9.79 23.22
N ARG A 104 3.30 8.97 24.04
CA ARG A 104 2.70 8.45 25.27
C ARG A 104 2.32 9.59 26.21
N GLY A 105 1.07 9.59 26.66
CA GLY A 105 0.52 10.60 27.56
C GLY A 105 -0.11 11.81 26.88
N ASP A 106 0.05 11.97 25.55
CA ASP A 106 -0.65 13.04 24.81
C ASP A 106 -2.17 12.91 24.97
N LEU A 107 -2.85 14.05 24.96
CA LEU A 107 -4.31 14.08 24.92
C LEU A 107 -4.80 13.97 23.48
N VAL A 108 -5.78 13.11 23.22
CA VAL A 108 -6.42 12.98 21.91
C VAL A 108 -7.93 13.14 22.05
N LEU A 109 -8.50 14.08 21.30
CA LEU A 109 -9.95 14.21 21.21
C LEU A 109 -10.50 13.02 20.44
N PHE A 110 -11.37 12.24 21.07
CA PHE A 110 -11.67 10.89 20.61
C PHE A 110 -13.17 10.67 20.45
N ASP A 111 -13.65 10.61 19.21
CA ASP A 111 -15.02 10.18 18.93
C ASP A 111 -15.28 8.77 19.51
N ARG A 112 -16.35 8.61 20.29
CA ARG A 112 -16.70 7.33 20.90
C ARG A 112 -17.11 6.26 19.88
N ASN A 113 -17.54 6.65 18.68
CA ASN A 113 -17.88 5.75 17.58
C ASN A 113 -16.68 5.42 16.66
N ASN A 114 -15.46 5.76 17.09
CA ASN A 114 -14.27 5.47 16.31
C ASN A 114 -14.13 3.98 15.99
N HIS A 115 -13.73 3.67 14.75
CA HIS A 115 -13.41 2.29 14.37
C HIS A 115 -12.26 1.73 15.23
N LYS A 116 -12.28 0.42 15.52
CA LYS A 116 -11.30 -0.29 16.36
C LYS A 116 -9.83 0.02 16.05
N SER A 117 -9.52 0.35 14.79
CA SER A 117 -8.15 0.74 14.39
C SER A 117 -7.64 2.00 15.07
N ASN A 118 -8.50 2.97 15.37
CA ASN A 118 -8.13 4.20 16.07
C ASN A 118 -7.84 3.92 17.55
N HIS A 119 -8.61 3.02 18.17
CA HIS A 119 -8.30 2.52 19.51
C HIS A 119 -6.92 1.85 19.55
N HIS A 120 -6.64 0.96 18.58
CA HIS A 120 -5.35 0.28 18.51
C HIS A 120 -4.19 1.26 18.25
N GLY A 121 -4.35 2.18 17.29
CA GLY A 121 -3.29 3.11 16.90
C GLY A 121 -3.01 4.20 17.94
N ALA A 122 -4.05 4.94 18.36
CA ALA A 122 -3.88 6.09 19.23
C ALA A 122 -3.70 5.70 20.71
N LEU A 123 -4.53 4.77 21.21
CA LEU A 123 -4.61 4.52 22.65
C LEU A 123 -3.65 3.40 23.08
N ILE A 124 -3.60 2.29 22.33
CA ILE A 124 -2.77 1.14 22.71
C ILE A 124 -1.33 1.30 22.24
N GLN A 125 -1.10 1.61 20.96
CA GLN A 125 0.25 1.72 20.40
C GLN A 125 0.94 3.02 20.81
N ALA A 126 0.33 4.17 20.50
CA ALA A 126 0.92 5.46 20.85
C ALA A 126 0.81 5.79 22.35
N GLY A 127 -0.17 5.22 23.07
CA GLY A 127 -0.33 5.45 24.51
C GLY A 127 -0.95 6.80 24.86
N ALA A 128 -1.78 7.35 23.96
CA ALA A 128 -2.47 8.61 24.18
C ALA A 128 -3.67 8.44 25.12
N THR A 129 -4.01 9.50 25.84
CA THR A 129 -5.17 9.58 26.74
C THR A 129 -6.37 10.16 25.99
N PRO A 130 -7.47 9.40 25.84
CA PRO A 130 -8.63 9.87 25.10
C PRO A 130 -9.46 10.86 25.93
N ILE A 131 -9.91 11.93 25.28
CA ILE A 131 -11.03 12.75 25.75
C ILE A 131 -12.22 12.40 24.87
N TYR A 132 -13.15 11.61 25.41
CA TYR A 132 -14.26 11.08 24.62
C TYR A 132 -15.30 12.15 24.29
N LEU A 133 -15.74 12.18 23.04
CA LEU A 133 -16.95 12.87 22.62
C LEU A 133 -18.11 11.88 22.61
N GLU A 134 -19.19 12.20 23.34
CA GLU A 134 -20.40 11.39 23.35
C GLU A 134 -21.06 11.37 21.98
N THR A 135 -21.64 10.21 21.63
CA THR A 135 -22.37 10.02 20.38
C THR A 135 -23.87 10.13 20.68
N ALA A 136 -24.61 10.81 19.81
CA ALA A 136 -26.08 10.85 19.86
C ALA A 136 -26.70 9.46 19.65
#